data_AF-A0A1V3XG23-F1
#
_entry.id   AF-A0A1V3XG23-F1
#
_cell.length_a   1.000
_cell.length_b   1.000
_cell.length_c   1.000
_cell.angle_alpha   90.00
_cell.angle_beta   90.00
_cell.angle_gamma   90.00
#
_symmetry.space_group_name_H-M   'P 1'
#
loop_
_entity.id
_entity.type
_entity.pdbx_description
1 polymer ?
#
loop_
_entity_poly.entity_id
_entity_poly.type
_entity_poly.pdbx_seq_one_letter_code
_entity_poly.pdbx_strand_id
1 'polypeptide(L)'
;MPIRWNVPQQAAALERLEAALGDASAGGGAVVLGPDGVGKSTLARLAAEQFCRRYPTTLIRWVIGTPTERVVPFGAFGHLVSIAEIGKPAALLRAARASLCADATQGKLLLIVDDAHDLDILSATLVYQLALTGAARMIVTARGPATPDAPATPATPDASGASGASGASGASGASGAVAAPEAITALWTDRLLDRIDIEPPGGPTAPAEVDEFIAELPGPARSVLDYLAIAEPLSLADLTVLAGDGAVQQAEELGAAETRVRGGRADDPVVYTAHPLFAERTRAALGDDGARRRRTDIVMLLSRHPTEHLSDRLRLAALALGSLDSKAEQPVTEVVAAAQQALRLGDVRLAERLARAALDRTAGLDARLVLAQALSWQGRGREAAAVLAAVDPDGLSETELRAWAVPRAANQFWMLGEPERATAFLQATRNRMTEPTAQAELDALTATFAMNAGNLPRAITLADQVLSQPSPATRPWPGRPARPRCPRLGWVASATSSHWPNGRRPPSIPGCCDSPWAWLRSPRY
;
A
#
# COMPACT_ATOMS: atom_id res chain seq x y z
N MET A 1 -10.94 -29.45 26.39
CA MET A 1 -9.83 -28.64 26.96
C MET A 1 -9.49 -27.58 25.94
N PRO A 2 -9.22 -26.31 26.29
CA PRO A 2 -8.82 -25.33 25.30
C PRO A 2 -7.51 -25.81 24.66
N ILE A 3 -7.50 -25.98 23.34
CA ILE A 3 -6.27 -26.23 22.59
C ILE A 3 -5.50 -24.91 22.66
N ARG A 4 -4.72 -24.73 23.73
CA ARG A 4 -3.64 -23.76 23.70
C ARG A 4 -2.66 -24.31 22.69
N TRP A 5 -2.57 -23.63 21.54
CA TRP A 5 -1.57 -23.92 20.53
C TRP A 5 -0.23 -24.08 21.23
N ASN A 6 0.32 -25.29 21.19
CA ASN A 6 1.50 -25.63 21.96
C ASN A 6 2.69 -24.89 21.35
N VAL A 7 2.99 -23.69 21.86
CA VAL A 7 4.12 -22.92 21.38
C VAL A 7 5.38 -23.66 21.81
N PRO A 8 6.18 -24.17 20.87
CA PRO A 8 7.41 -24.83 21.24
C PRO A 8 8.37 -23.85 21.91
N GLN A 9 9.07 -24.28 22.95
CA GLN A 9 10.11 -23.47 23.56
C GLN A 9 11.32 -23.39 22.62
N GLN A 10 11.39 -22.32 21.83
CA GLN A 10 12.46 -22.07 20.87
C GLN A 10 13.65 -21.34 21.55
N ALA A 11 14.21 -21.93 22.62
CA ALA A 11 15.22 -21.29 23.47
C ALA A 11 16.47 -20.84 22.68
N ALA A 12 16.98 -21.68 21.79
CA ALA A 12 18.14 -21.33 20.95
C ALA A 12 17.85 -20.23 19.90
N ALA A 13 16.60 -20.11 19.43
CA ALA A 13 16.22 -19.01 18.55
C ALA A 13 16.07 -17.70 19.33
N LEU A 14 15.59 -17.79 20.58
CA LEU A 14 15.43 -16.65 21.48
C LEU A 14 16.79 -16.05 21.85
N GLU A 15 17.75 -16.88 22.24
CA GLU A 15 19.13 -16.43 22.53
C GLU A 15 19.78 -15.73 21.32
N ARG A 16 19.59 -16.27 20.10
CA ARG A 16 20.10 -15.63 18.87
C ARG A 16 19.42 -14.29 18.60
N LEU A 17 18.10 -14.21 18.79
CA LEU A 17 17.34 -12.97 18.61
C LEU A 17 17.75 -11.90 19.63
N GLU A 18 17.98 -12.28 20.88
CA GLU A 18 18.47 -11.38 21.93
C GLU A 18 19.88 -10.87 21.64
N ALA A 19 20.77 -11.73 21.14
CA ALA A 19 22.11 -11.33 20.72
C ALA A 19 22.06 -10.29 19.58
N ALA A 20 21.21 -10.53 18.57
CA ALA A 20 21.03 -9.60 17.44
C ALA A 20 20.45 -8.24 17.88
N LEU A 21 19.52 -8.22 18.84
CA LEU A 21 18.96 -6.99 19.40
C LEU A 21 19.96 -6.23 20.30
N GLY A 22 20.87 -6.96 20.94
CA GLY A 22 21.89 -6.45 21.84
C GLY A 22 23.10 -5.81 21.13
N ASP A 23 23.26 -6.04 19.82
CA ASP A 23 24.33 -5.40 19.06
C ASP A 23 24.11 -3.87 19.01
N ALA A 24 25.19 -3.14 19.33
CA ALA A 24 25.20 -1.68 19.44
C ALA A 24 25.39 -0.99 18.08
N SER A 25 25.62 -1.75 17.00
CA SER A 25 25.56 -1.22 15.65
C SER A 25 24.17 -0.63 15.36
N ALA A 26 24.12 0.54 14.71
CA ALA A 26 22.86 1.24 14.44
C ALA A 26 22.00 0.40 13.48
N GLY A 27 20.89 -0.15 13.97
CA GLY A 27 19.99 -1.03 13.19
C GLY A 27 19.92 -2.48 13.64
N GLY A 28 20.49 -2.84 14.80
CA GLY A 28 20.43 -4.20 15.35
C GLY A 28 19.01 -4.79 15.41
N GLY A 29 18.91 -6.06 15.04
CA GLY A 29 17.64 -6.76 14.91
C GLY A 29 17.73 -7.99 14.02
N ALA A 30 16.63 -8.73 13.91
CA ALA A 30 16.59 -9.94 13.12
C ALA A 30 15.25 -10.13 12.40
N VAL A 31 15.32 -10.85 11.28
CA VAL A 31 14.19 -11.42 10.58
C VAL A 31 14.06 -12.89 10.98
N VAL A 32 12.92 -13.22 11.57
CA VAL A 32 12.53 -14.55 12.01
C VAL A 32 11.64 -15.19 10.95
N LEU A 33 12.13 -16.25 10.32
CA LEU A 33 11.45 -16.98 9.25
C LEU A 33 11.03 -18.36 9.74
N GLY A 34 9.83 -18.79 9.35
CA GLY A 34 9.36 -20.15 9.62
C GLY A 34 7.92 -20.38 9.19
N PRO A 35 7.46 -21.65 9.19
CA PRO A 35 6.08 -22.01 8.85
C PRO A 35 5.05 -21.34 9.77
N ASP A 36 3.78 -21.35 9.39
CA ASP A 36 2.70 -20.87 10.25
C ASP A 36 2.57 -21.76 11.49
N GLY A 37 2.20 -21.16 12.62
CA GLY A 37 2.01 -21.88 13.88
C GLY A 37 3.27 -22.29 14.63
N VAL A 38 4.48 -22.07 14.08
CA VAL A 38 5.75 -22.44 14.74
C VAL A 38 6.09 -21.61 15.99
N GLY A 39 5.33 -20.53 16.26
CA GLY A 39 5.53 -19.67 17.44
C GLY A 39 6.37 -18.41 17.20
N LYS A 40 6.52 -17.94 15.95
CA LYS A 40 7.28 -16.73 15.59
C LYS A 40 6.84 -15.50 16.40
N SER A 41 5.55 -15.24 16.45
CA SER A 41 4.95 -14.12 17.19
C SER A 41 5.22 -14.22 18.70
N THR A 42 5.16 -15.44 19.26
CA THR A 42 5.50 -15.67 20.67
C THR A 42 6.97 -15.44 20.94
N LEU A 43 7.86 -15.87 20.04
CA LEU A 43 9.29 -15.60 20.15
C LEU A 43 9.58 -14.09 20.15
N ALA A 44 8.98 -13.36 19.21
CA ALA A 44 9.11 -11.91 19.12
C ALA A 44 8.63 -11.22 20.41
N ARG A 45 7.51 -11.69 20.98
CA ARG A 45 6.96 -11.17 22.24
C ARG A 45 7.92 -11.39 23.40
N LEU A 46 8.41 -12.62 23.57
CA LEU A 46 9.36 -12.96 24.65
C LEU A 46 10.66 -12.15 24.54
N ALA A 47 11.22 -12.00 23.34
CA ALA A 47 12.42 -11.21 23.12
C ALA A 47 12.19 -9.72 23.43
N ALA A 48 11.04 -9.17 23.03
CA ALA A 48 10.67 -7.79 23.33
C ALA A 48 10.50 -7.53 24.83
N GLU A 49 9.83 -8.44 25.55
CA GLU A 49 9.65 -8.36 27.00
C GLU A 49 11.00 -8.36 27.72
N GLN A 50 11.91 -9.26 27.34
CA GLN A 50 13.24 -9.33 27.92
C GLN A 50 14.10 -8.11 27.59
N PHE A 51 14.02 -7.62 26.35
CA PHE A 51 14.69 -6.39 25.93
C PHE A 51 14.21 -5.19 26.74
N CYS A 52 12.90 -5.05 26.96
CA CYS A 52 12.33 -3.97 27.78
C CYS A 52 12.73 -4.07 29.26
N ARG A 53 12.83 -5.29 29.82
CA ARG A 53 13.37 -5.46 31.18
C ARG A 53 14.80 -4.94 31.29
N ARG A 54 15.62 -5.14 30.25
CA ARG A 54 17.01 -4.66 30.20
C ARG A 54 17.12 -3.17 29.87
N TYR A 55 16.21 -2.65 29.05
CA TYR A 55 16.18 -1.25 28.59
C TYR A 55 14.79 -0.63 28.78
N PRO A 56 14.42 -0.22 30.02
CA PRO A 56 13.06 0.21 30.34
C PRO A 56 12.60 1.49 29.62
N THR A 57 13.54 2.32 29.15
CA THR A 57 13.22 3.55 28.41
C THR A 57 12.97 3.32 26.91
N THR A 58 12.93 2.07 26.46
CA THR A 58 12.68 1.71 25.06
C THR A 58 11.21 1.87 24.75
N LEU A 59 10.91 2.59 23.67
CA LEU A 59 9.58 2.69 23.12
C LEU A 59 9.32 1.47 22.21
N ILE A 60 8.33 0.64 22.56
CA ILE A 60 7.88 -0.44 21.67
C ILE A 60 6.76 0.09 20.76
N ARG A 61 6.84 -0.29 19.48
CA ARG A 61 5.75 -0.20 18.52
C ARG A 61 5.57 -1.57 17.88
N TRP A 62 4.37 -2.13 17.99
CA TRP A 62 4.03 -3.43 17.41
C TRP A 62 3.12 -3.25 16.21
N VAL A 63 3.49 -3.84 15.09
CA VAL A 63 2.73 -3.85 13.84
C VAL A 63 2.50 -5.29 13.44
N ILE A 64 1.30 -5.62 12.99
CA ILE A 64 0.95 -6.95 12.50
C ILE A 64 0.46 -6.79 11.06
N GLY A 65 1.12 -7.49 10.13
CA GLY A 65 0.62 -7.64 8.77
C GLY A 65 -0.58 -8.57 8.77
N THR A 66 -1.66 -8.16 8.09
CA THR A 66 -2.83 -9.01 7.88
C THR A 66 -3.21 -8.99 6.40
N PRO A 67 -3.71 -10.10 5.83
CA PRO A 67 -4.15 -10.12 4.44
C PRO A 67 -5.22 -9.06 4.13
N THR A 68 -6.03 -8.72 5.13
CA THR A 68 -7.13 -7.73 5.03
C THR A 68 -6.65 -6.29 5.08
N GLU A 69 -5.53 -5.98 5.75
CA GLU A 69 -4.94 -4.63 5.74
C GLU A 69 -3.98 -4.43 4.58
N ARG A 70 -3.41 -5.49 4.01
CA ARG A 70 -2.54 -5.45 2.82
C ARG A 70 -3.18 -4.77 1.61
N VAL A 71 -4.50 -4.80 1.52
CA VAL A 71 -5.28 -4.30 0.38
C VAL A 71 -5.35 -2.77 0.32
N VAL A 72 -4.84 -2.07 1.34
CA VAL A 72 -4.75 -0.61 1.37
C VAL A 72 -3.34 -0.15 1.73
N PRO A 73 -2.88 1.01 1.22
CA PRO A 73 -1.55 1.49 1.53
C PRO A 73 -1.42 1.93 2.99
N PHE A 74 -0.32 1.54 3.63
CA PHE A 74 -0.07 1.72 5.06
C PHE A 74 -1.07 1.04 6.00
N GLY A 75 -1.82 0.03 5.54
CA GLY A 75 -2.92 -0.56 6.31
C GLY A 75 -2.50 -1.00 7.72
N ALA A 76 -1.43 -1.79 7.82
CA ALA A 76 -0.91 -2.28 9.09
C ALA A 76 -0.35 -1.17 10.00
N PHE A 77 0.10 -0.05 9.42
CA PHE A 77 0.69 1.08 10.15
C PHE A 77 -0.32 2.19 10.45
N GLY A 78 -1.57 2.11 9.96
CA GLY A 78 -2.54 3.20 9.99
C GLY A 78 -2.75 3.83 11.38
N HIS A 79 -2.67 3.02 12.43
CA HIS A 79 -2.80 3.42 13.83
C HIS A 79 -1.59 4.22 14.37
N LEU A 80 -0.42 4.11 13.73
CA LEU A 80 0.84 4.77 14.15
C LEU A 80 1.20 6.00 13.31
N VAL A 81 0.75 6.08 12.06
CA VAL A 81 1.24 7.08 11.11
C VAL A 81 0.19 8.14 10.78
N SER A 82 0.57 9.43 10.87
CA SER A 82 -0.30 10.54 10.45
C SER A 82 -0.09 10.75 8.97
N ILE A 83 -0.96 10.16 8.16
CA ILE A 83 -0.87 10.32 6.71
C ILE A 83 -1.57 11.64 6.36
N ALA A 84 -0.77 12.67 6.11
CA ALA A 84 -1.31 13.92 5.56
C ALA A 84 -1.99 13.60 4.23
N GLU A 85 -3.21 14.10 4.02
CA GLU A 85 -3.97 13.87 2.77
C GLU A 85 -3.29 14.48 1.53
N ILE A 86 -2.29 15.34 1.75
CA ILE A 86 -1.64 16.17 0.75
C ILE A 86 -0.16 15.79 0.68
N GLY A 87 0.25 15.04 -0.36
CA GLY A 87 1.67 14.77 -0.59
C GLY A 87 1.92 13.64 -1.58
N LYS A 88 3.14 13.61 -2.12
CA LYS A 88 3.65 12.49 -2.93
C LYS A 88 4.02 11.29 -2.02
N PRO A 89 4.08 10.05 -2.52
CA PRO A 89 4.46 8.88 -1.73
C PRO A 89 5.74 9.07 -0.90
N ALA A 90 6.77 9.71 -1.46
CA ALA A 90 8.01 9.99 -0.74
C ALA A 90 7.85 11.00 0.41
N ALA A 91 6.94 11.97 0.30
CA ALA A 91 6.62 12.87 1.41
C ALA A 91 5.88 12.12 2.52
N LEU A 92 5.00 11.18 2.14
CA LEU A 92 4.25 10.34 3.08
C LEU A 92 5.14 9.33 3.80
N LEU A 93 6.07 8.66 3.11
CA LEU A 93 7.07 7.80 3.76
C LEU A 93 7.93 8.60 4.76
N ARG A 94 8.34 9.82 4.39
CA ARG A 94 9.05 10.72 5.32
C ARG A 94 8.20 11.12 6.51
N ALA A 95 6.92 11.45 6.31
CA ALA A 95 5.99 11.80 7.38
C ALA A 95 5.68 10.60 8.29
N ALA A 96 5.47 9.42 7.72
CA ALA A 96 5.26 8.17 8.43
C ALA A 96 6.47 7.82 9.31
N ARG A 97 7.69 7.92 8.75
CA ARG A 97 8.93 7.75 9.53
C ARG A 97 9.03 8.78 10.66
N ALA A 98 8.75 10.05 10.38
CA ALA A 98 8.78 11.10 11.40
C ALA A 98 7.75 10.83 12.51
N SER A 99 6.55 10.36 12.16
CA SER A 99 5.47 9.99 13.09
C SER A 99 5.89 8.83 14.00
N LEU A 100 6.51 7.79 13.43
CA LEU A 100 7.00 6.63 14.19
C LEU A 100 8.13 6.98 15.16
N CYS A 101 8.99 7.93 14.78
CA CYS A 101 10.12 8.36 15.60
C CYS A 101 9.82 9.54 16.50
N ALA A 102 8.65 10.19 16.40
CA ALA A 102 8.36 11.46 17.08
C ALA A 102 8.48 11.35 18.62
N ASP A 103 8.03 10.23 19.17
CA ASP A 103 8.04 9.96 20.61
C ASP A 103 9.31 9.23 21.08
N ALA A 104 10.18 8.83 20.15
CA ALA A 104 11.39 8.08 20.45
C ALA A 104 12.59 9.02 20.53
N THR A 105 13.36 8.93 21.62
CA THR A 105 14.74 9.43 21.60
C THR A 105 15.54 8.60 20.60
N GLN A 106 16.45 9.22 19.84
CA GLN A 106 17.24 8.54 18.80
C GLN A 106 17.82 7.21 19.32
N GLY A 107 17.53 6.11 18.61
CA GLY A 107 18.04 4.78 18.95
C GLY A 107 17.31 4.06 20.09
N LYS A 108 16.15 4.56 20.57
CA LYS A 108 15.33 3.91 21.61
C LYS A 108 13.99 3.36 21.13
N LEU A 109 13.79 3.25 19.81
CA LEU A 109 12.61 2.61 19.23
C LEU A 109 12.91 1.14 18.94
N LEU A 110 12.08 0.25 19.48
CA LEU A 110 11.98 -1.15 19.07
C LEU A 110 10.70 -1.33 18.27
N LEU A 111 10.84 -1.57 16.97
CA LEU A 111 9.72 -1.83 16.06
C LEU A 111 9.60 -3.34 15.83
N ILE A 112 8.47 -3.90 16.22
CA ILE A 112 8.15 -5.31 16.02
C ILE A 112 7.15 -5.38 14.87
N VAL A 113 7.51 -6.12 13.82
CA VAL A 113 6.70 -6.31 12.62
C VAL A 113 6.38 -7.79 12.53
N ASP A 114 5.19 -8.16 12.98
CA ASP A 114 4.68 -9.52 12.92
C ASP A 114 4.04 -9.78 11.55
N ASP A 115 4.24 -10.98 10.99
CA ASP A 115 3.70 -11.41 9.69
C ASP A 115 3.95 -10.41 8.55
N ALA A 116 5.19 -9.96 8.42
CA ALA A 116 5.64 -8.95 7.46
C ALA A 116 5.37 -9.31 5.99
N HIS A 117 5.14 -10.59 5.69
CA HIS A 117 4.75 -11.09 4.38
C HIS A 117 3.37 -10.58 3.92
N ASP A 118 2.53 -10.14 4.86
CA ASP A 118 1.22 -9.54 4.61
C ASP A 118 1.21 -8.01 4.67
N LEU A 119 2.39 -7.36 4.68
CA LEU A 119 2.45 -5.91 4.53
C LEU A 119 2.16 -5.47 3.08
N ASP A 120 1.51 -4.32 2.95
CA ASP A 120 1.44 -3.61 1.66
C ASP A 120 2.82 -3.07 1.24
N ILE A 121 2.94 -2.70 -0.03
CA ILE A 121 4.21 -2.26 -0.62
C ILE A 121 4.79 -1.04 0.10
N LEU A 122 3.96 -0.07 0.50
CA LEU A 122 4.44 1.14 1.18
C LEU A 122 4.86 0.85 2.61
N SER A 123 4.11 0.03 3.34
CA SER A 123 4.51 -0.43 4.67
C SER A 123 5.81 -1.24 4.65
N ALA A 124 5.96 -2.17 3.71
CA ALA A 124 7.21 -2.92 3.54
C ALA A 124 8.39 -2.00 3.19
N THR A 125 8.16 -1.01 2.32
CA THR A 125 9.18 0.00 1.97
C THR A 125 9.57 0.86 3.18
N LEU A 126 8.61 1.23 4.03
CA LEU A 126 8.87 1.98 5.26
C LEU A 126 9.75 1.17 6.23
N VAL A 127 9.43 -0.12 6.42
CA VAL A 127 10.25 -1.03 7.24
C VAL A 127 11.68 -1.12 6.71
N TYR A 128 11.85 -1.33 5.40
CA TYR A 128 13.17 -1.34 4.76
C TYR A 128 13.94 -0.02 4.97
N GLN A 129 13.30 1.13 4.79
CA GLN A 129 13.95 2.43 5.01
C GLN A 129 14.35 2.67 6.47
N LEU A 130 13.57 2.19 7.43
CA LEU A 130 13.90 2.27 8.85
C LEU A 130 15.13 1.42 9.19
N ALA A 131 15.19 0.19 8.66
CA ALA A 131 16.36 -0.69 8.80
C ALA A 131 17.61 -0.06 8.15
N LEU A 132 17.49 0.38 6.88
CA LEU A 132 18.60 0.96 6.12
C LEU A 132 19.20 2.21 6.79
N THR A 133 18.38 3.01 7.47
CA THR A 133 18.84 4.22 8.18
C THR A 133 19.24 3.98 9.63
N GLY A 134 19.08 2.75 10.15
CA GLY A 134 19.32 2.43 11.56
C GLY A 134 18.41 3.22 12.52
N ALA A 135 17.25 3.67 12.04
CA ALA A 135 16.35 4.56 12.79
C ALA A 135 15.58 3.83 13.92
N ALA A 136 15.45 2.51 13.80
CA ALA A 136 14.81 1.64 14.79
C ALA A 136 15.58 0.33 14.91
N ARG A 137 15.56 -0.28 16.10
CA ARG A 137 15.83 -1.72 16.25
C ARG A 137 14.60 -2.49 15.81
N MET A 138 14.78 -3.66 15.21
CA MET A 138 13.68 -4.37 14.57
C MET A 138 13.62 -5.85 14.91
N ILE A 139 12.42 -6.34 15.19
CA ILE A 139 12.10 -7.77 15.13
C ILE A 139 11.09 -7.92 14.02
N VAL A 140 11.42 -8.66 12.97
CA VAL A 140 10.52 -8.87 11.83
C VAL A 140 10.21 -10.35 11.75
N THR A 141 8.95 -10.76 11.80
CA THR A 141 8.56 -12.14 11.55
C THR A 141 7.95 -12.25 10.16
N ALA A 142 8.22 -13.34 9.45
CA ALA A 142 7.56 -13.63 8.18
C ALA A 142 7.47 -15.13 7.95
N ARG A 143 6.60 -15.53 7.03
CA ARG A 143 6.58 -16.90 6.53
C ARG A 143 7.90 -17.17 5.80
N GLY A 144 8.54 -18.29 6.09
CA GLY A 144 9.72 -18.74 5.34
C GLY A 144 9.36 -18.99 3.87
N PRO A 145 10.34 -18.94 2.94
CA PRO A 145 10.09 -19.40 1.57
C PRO A 145 9.58 -20.83 1.65
N ALA A 146 8.49 -21.13 0.92
CA ALA A 146 8.03 -22.50 0.79
C ALA A 146 9.24 -23.33 0.34
N THR A 147 9.62 -24.32 1.15
CA THR A 147 10.52 -25.37 0.66
C THR A 147 9.92 -25.86 -0.64
N PRO A 148 10.62 -25.80 -1.79
CA PRO A 148 10.08 -26.36 -3.00
C PRO A 148 9.74 -27.81 -2.68
N ASP A 149 8.45 -28.15 -2.81
CA ASP A 149 8.01 -29.54 -2.71
C ASP A 149 8.96 -30.39 -3.56
N ALA A 150 9.29 -31.55 -3.00
CA ALA A 150 10.26 -32.53 -3.49
C ALA A 150 10.36 -32.58 -5.03
N PRO A 151 11.58 -32.77 -5.60
CA PRO A 151 11.82 -32.67 -7.03
C PRO A 151 10.80 -33.53 -7.77
N ALA A 152 10.06 -32.87 -8.68
CA ALA A 152 9.16 -33.53 -9.61
C ALA A 152 9.87 -34.75 -10.19
N THR A 153 9.37 -35.93 -9.85
CA THR A 153 9.84 -37.19 -10.41
C THR A 153 9.86 -37.03 -11.93
N PRO A 154 10.99 -37.22 -12.62
CA PRO A 154 11.05 -37.00 -14.06
C PRO A 154 10.06 -37.97 -14.72
N ALA A 155 9.01 -37.41 -15.34
CA ALA A 155 8.07 -38.16 -16.14
C ALA A 155 8.83 -38.83 -17.28
N THR A 156 8.72 -40.14 -17.36
CA THR A 156 9.20 -40.93 -18.49
C THR A 156 8.49 -40.48 -19.78
N PRO A 157 9.20 -40.33 -20.90
CA PRO A 157 8.59 -39.87 -22.14
C PRO A 157 7.91 -41.04 -22.86
N ASP A 158 6.60 -41.17 -22.70
CA ASP A 158 5.81 -42.01 -23.59
C ASP A 158 5.28 -41.18 -24.77
N ALA A 159 5.66 -41.65 -25.95
CA ALA A 159 5.29 -41.10 -27.24
C ALA A 159 3.90 -41.58 -27.65
N SER A 160 3.00 -40.66 -28.02
CA SER A 160 2.09 -40.84 -29.16
C SER A 160 1.33 -39.54 -29.45
N GLY A 161 1.22 -39.21 -30.74
CA GLY A 161 0.71 -37.95 -31.26
C GLY A 161 -0.80 -37.74 -31.25
N ALA A 162 -1.15 -36.51 -31.65
CA ALA A 162 -2.30 -36.08 -32.46
C ALA A 162 -3.39 -35.19 -31.80
N SER A 163 -3.27 -33.89 -32.12
CA SER A 163 -4.28 -32.90 -32.57
C SER A 163 -5.66 -32.77 -31.88
N GLY A 164 -6.01 -31.53 -31.53
CA GLY A 164 -7.41 -31.06 -31.45
C GLY A 164 -7.57 -29.79 -30.62
N ALA A 165 -8.01 -28.70 -31.26
CA ALA A 165 -8.30 -27.41 -30.63
C ALA A 165 -9.70 -27.41 -29.98
N SER A 166 -9.84 -26.84 -28.77
CA SER A 166 -10.89 -25.87 -28.36
C SER A 166 -10.97 -25.69 -26.85
N GLY A 167 -11.09 -24.44 -26.40
CA GLY A 167 -12.17 -24.00 -25.49
C GLY A 167 -12.17 -24.41 -24.01
N ALA A 168 -12.16 -23.36 -23.17
CA ALA A 168 -12.83 -23.23 -21.88
C ALA A 168 -12.17 -23.77 -20.58
N SER A 169 -12.10 -22.82 -19.63
CA SER A 169 -12.33 -22.93 -18.19
C SER A 169 -11.52 -23.94 -17.36
N GLY A 170 -10.84 -23.41 -16.34
CA GLY A 170 -10.42 -24.19 -15.18
C GLY A 170 -9.10 -23.71 -14.60
N ALA A 171 -9.01 -22.46 -14.13
CA ALA A 171 -7.93 -22.10 -13.22
C ALA A 171 -8.32 -22.58 -11.82
N SER A 172 -8.06 -23.86 -11.58
CA SER A 172 -8.08 -24.51 -10.27
C SER A 172 -7.20 -23.72 -9.29
N GLY A 173 -7.75 -23.46 -8.10
CA GLY A 173 -7.03 -22.86 -6.98
C GLY A 173 -5.84 -23.70 -6.56
N ALA A 174 -4.65 -23.28 -6.96
CA ALA A 174 -3.45 -23.57 -6.19
C ALA A 174 -3.43 -22.58 -5.03
N SER A 175 -3.40 -23.08 -3.79
CA SER A 175 -3.08 -22.32 -2.58
C SER A 175 -1.69 -21.69 -2.79
N GLY A 176 -1.68 -20.46 -3.31
CA GLY A 176 -0.47 -19.71 -3.58
C GLY A 176 0.00 -19.07 -2.29
N ALA A 177 0.96 -19.70 -1.62
CA ALA A 177 1.68 -19.05 -0.53
C ALA A 177 2.24 -17.72 -1.06
N VAL A 178 1.73 -16.60 -0.56
CA VAL A 178 2.18 -15.29 -1.03
C VAL A 178 3.59 -15.07 -0.50
N ALA A 179 4.56 -14.99 -1.42
CA ALA A 179 5.93 -14.66 -1.07
C ALA A 179 5.99 -13.28 -0.38
N ALA A 180 6.89 -13.15 0.59
CA ALA A 180 7.10 -11.88 1.29
C ALA A 180 7.47 -10.77 0.27
N PRO A 181 7.04 -9.51 0.48
CA PRO A 181 7.42 -8.40 -0.38
C PRO A 181 8.94 -8.30 -0.57
N GLU A 182 9.40 -7.89 -1.75
CA GLU A 182 10.84 -7.75 -2.04
C GLU A 182 11.57 -6.89 -1.01
N ALA A 183 10.95 -5.81 -0.54
CA ALA A 183 11.51 -4.94 0.50
C ALA A 183 11.71 -5.65 1.85
N ILE A 184 10.86 -6.65 2.19
CA ILE A 184 11.05 -7.48 3.38
C ILE A 184 12.18 -8.49 3.15
N THR A 185 12.23 -9.09 1.96
CA THR A 185 13.33 -9.99 1.56
C THR A 185 14.69 -9.27 1.59
N ALA A 186 14.72 -8.01 1.16
CA ALA A 186 15.90 -7.16 1.14
C ALA A 186 16.52 -6.95 2.53
N LEU A 187 15.74 -7.06 3.62
CA LEU A 187 16.23 -6.85 4.98
C LEU A 187 17.41 -7.78 5.32
N TRP A 188 17.36 -9.04 4.92
CA TRP A 188 18.45 -9.98 5.18
C TRP A 188 19.38 -10.17 3.99
N THR A 189 18.91 -10.02 2.74
CA THR A 189 19.81 -10.15 1.57
C THR A 189 20.82 -9.01 1.49
N ASP A 190 20.41 -7.80 1.89
CA ASP A 190 21.28 -6.63 1.92
C ASP A 190 22.05 -6.50 3.24
N ARG A 191 21.92 -7.51 4.12
CA ARG A 191 22.55 -7.59 5.44
C ARG A 191 22.20 -6.41 6.36
N LEU A 192 20.95 -5.98 6.32
CA LEU A 192 20.44 -4.95 7.24
C LEU A 192 20.02 -5.56 8.59
N LEU A 193 19.50 -6.79 8.59
CA LEU A 193 19.08 -7.55 9.77
C LEU A 193 19.57 -8.99 9.69
N ASP A 194 19.80 -9.61 10.86
CA ASP A 194 20.20 -11.02 10.94
C ASP A 194 19.06 -11.95 10.52
N ARG A 195 19.37 -13.09 9.90
CA ARG A 195 18.37 -14.10 9.53
C ARG A 195 18.33 -15.23 10.56
N ILE A 196 17.14 -15.51 11.09
CA ILE A 196 16.89 -16.60 12.03
C ILE A 196 15.76 -17.47 11.47
N ASP A 197 16.11 -18.65 10.95
CA ASP A 197 15.12 -19.66 10.56
C ASP A 197 14.72 -20.52 11.76
N ILE A 198 13.42 -20.84 11.84
CA ILE A 198 12.80 -21.65 12.88
C ILE A 198 11.97 -22.76 12.23
N GLU A 199 12.21 -23.99 12.69
CA GLU A 199 11.47 -25.17 12.28
C GLU A 199 10.50 -25.64 13.38
N PRO A 200 9.33 -26.19 13.00
CA PRO A 200 8.39 -26.74 13.94
C PRO A 200 8.87 -28.11 14.47
N PRO A 201 8.83 -28.36 15.79
CA PRO A 201 9.33 -29.61 16.37
C PRO A 201 8.54 -30.87 15.98
N GLY A 202 7.37 -30.73 15.37
CA GLY A 202 6.49 -31.82 14.94
C GLY A 202 6.03 -31.74 13.48
N GLY A 203 6.67 -30.91 12.64
CA GLY A 203 6.18 -30.60 11.30
C GLY A 203 5.20 -29.42 11.27
N PRO A 204 4.88 -28.87 10.08
CA PRO A 204 3.95 -27.75 9.97
C PRO A 204 2.56 -28.17 10.44
N THR A 205 1.84 -27.24 11.05
CA THR A 205 0.42 -27.42 11.37
C THR A 205 -0.36 -27.89 10.16
N ALA A 206 -1.06 -29.01 10.30
CA ALA A 206 -1.86 -29.54 9.21
C ALA A 206 -3.12 -28.68 9.01
N PRO A 207 -3.40 -28.22 7.78
CA PRO A 207 -4.69 -27.66 7.36
C PRO A 207 -5.94 -28.30 7.98
N ALA A 208 -5.99 -29.64 8.01
CA ALA A 208 -7.16 -30.38 8.46
C ALA A 208 -7.44 -30.21 9.95
N GLU A 209 -6.40 -30.10 10.78
CA GLU A 209 -6.54 -29.86 12.24
C GLU A 209 -7.15 -28.48 12.50
N VAL A 210 -6.79 -27.49 11.69
CA VAL A 210 -7.37 -26.14 11.76
C VAL A 210 -8.84 -26.16 11.35
N ASP A 211 -9.17 -26.88 10.28
CA ASP A 211 -10.54 -26.99 9.78
C ASP A 211 -11.46 -27.70 10.81
N GLU A 212 -10.95 -28.75 11.47
CA GLU A 212 -11.64 -29.47 12.54
C GLU A 212 -11.86 -28.57 13.77
N PHE A 213 -10.82 -27.89 14.24
CA PHE A 213 -10.93 -26.94 15.36
C PHE A 213 -11.99 -25.87 15.09
N ILE A 214 -11.97 -25.29 13.88
CA ILE A 214 -12.92 -24.27 13.46
C ILE A 214 -14.36 -24.81 13.47
N ALA A 215 -14.56 -26.06 13.03
CA ALA A 215 -15.88 -26.69 12.96
C ALA A 215 -16.48 -26.98 14.36
N GLU A 216 -15.63 -27.22 15.35
CA GLU A 216 -16.06 -27.48 16.74
C GLU A 216 -16.36 -26.22 17.56
N LEU A 217 -16.03 -25.02 17.05
CA LEU A 217 -16.28 -23.78 17.77
C LEU A 217 -17.78 -23.52 17.99
N PRO A 218 -18.18 -23.08 19.20
CA PRO A 218 -19.54 -22.60 19.44
C PRO A 218 -19.93 -21.47 18.48
N GLY A 219 -21.22 -21.38 18.16
CA GLY A 219 -21.76 -20.38 17.23
C GLY A 219 -21.26 -18.93 17.47
N PRO A 220 -21.23 -18.40 18.71
CA PRO A 220 -20.71 -17.06 18.97
C PRO A 220 -19.22 -16.91 18.64
N ALA A 221 -18.36 -17.82 19.10
CA ALA A 221 -16.92 -17.81 18.79
C ALA A 221 -16.65 -18.01 17.28
N ARG A 222 -17.46 -18.83 16.61
CA ARG A 222 -17.41 -19.00 15.16
C ARG A 222 -17.75 -17.69 14.43
N SER A 223 -18.79 -16.97 14.90
CA SER A 223 -19.17 -15.69 14.33
C SER A 223 -18.07 -14.62 14.47
N VAL A 224 -17.28 -14.65 15.55
CA VAL A 224 -16.11 -13.77 15.71
C VAL A 224 -15.09 -14.03 14.59
N LEU A 225 -14.73 -15.30 14.37
CA LEU A 225 -13.82 -15.67 13.28
C LEU A 225 -14.38 -15.30 11.91
N ASP A 226 -15.70 -15.45 11.69
CA ASP A 226 -16.33 -15.10 10.42
C ASP A 226 -16.12 -13.63 10.04
N TYR A 227 -16.24 -12.71 11.03
CA TYR A 227 -16.02 -11.28 10.78
C TYR A 227 -14.53 -10.95 10.65
N LEU A 228 -13.67 -11.50 11.50
CA LEU A 228 -12.22 -11.29 11.41
C LEU A 228 -11.66 -11.81 10.08
N ALA A 229 -12.18 -12.94 9.59
CA ALA A 229 -11.86 -13.46 8.27
C ALA A 229 -12.26 -12.52 7.13
N ILE A 230 -13.07 -11.48 7.34
CA ILE A 230 -13.39 -10.48 6.30
C ILE A 230 -12.65 -9.17 6.52
N ALA A 231 -12.51 -8.76 7.79
CA ALA A 231 -11.76 -7.58 8.16
C ALA A 231 -10.99 -7.88 9.45
N GLU A 232 -9.67 -8.03 9.34
CA GLU A 232 -8.79 -8.19 10.50
C GLU A 232 -7.83 -7.00 10.60
N PRO A 233 -7.64 -6.42 11.80
CA PRO A 233 -8.46 -6.62 13.00
C PRO A 233 -9.71 -5.73 12.96
N LEU A 234 -10.61 -5.97 13.90
CA LEU A 234 -11.74 -5.11 14.23
C LEU A 234 -11.60 -4.59 15.66
N SER A 235 -12.17 -3.43 15.97
CA SER A 235 -12.23 -2.96 17.36
C SER A 235 -13.05 -3.94 18.20
N LEU A 236 -12.70 -4.09 19.47
CA LEU A 236 -13.46 -4.93 20.40
C LEU A 236 -14.93 -4.50 20.46
N ALA A 237 -15.18 -3.18 20.43
CA ALA A 237 -16.52 -2.61 20.43
C ALA A 237 -17.32 -3.02 19.19
N ASP A 238 -16.76 -2.85 17.99
CA ASP A 238 -17.44 -3.20 16.74
C ASP A 238 -17.71 -4.70 16.66
N LEU A 239 -16.73 -5.52 17.06
CA LEU A 239 -16.86 -6.97 17.00
C LEU A 239 -17.89 -7.50 18.00
N THR A 240 -18.03 -6.85 19.16
CA THR A 240 -19.09 -7.15 20.13
C THR A 240 -20.47 -6.85 19.55
N VAL A 241 -20.62 -5.72 18.84
CA VAL A 241 -21.88 -5.37 18.15
C VAL A 241 -22.21 -6.37 17.03
N LEU A 242 -21.21 -6.83 16.28
CA LEU A 242 -21.39 -7.73 15.14
C LEU A 242 -21.65 -9.19 15.53
N ALA A 243 -20.93 -9.72 16.52
CA ALA A 243 -20.96 -11.13 16.93
C ALA A 243 -21.82 -11.40 18.18
N GLY A 244 -22.14 -10.37 18.95
CA GLY A 244 -22.92 -10.44 20.19
C GLY A 244 -22.08 -10.39 21.46
N ASP A 245 -22.74 -10.06 22.57
CA ASP A 245 -22.11 -9.93 23.89
C ASP A 245 -21.48 -11.25 24.35
N GLY A 246 -20.25 -11.18 24.86
CA GLY A 246 -19.49 -12.34 25.35
C GLY A 246 -18.89 -13.24 24.26
N ALA A 247 -19.19 -13.00 22.98
CA ALA A 247 -18.66 -13.81 21.87
C ALA A 247 -17.13 -13.71 21.75
N VAL A 248 -16.58 -12.49 21.90
CA VAL A 248 -15.11 -12.28 21.83
C VAL A 248 -14.41 -12.96 23.00
N GLN A 249 -14.92 -12.80 24.23
CA GLN A 249 -14.37 -13.47 25.42
C GLN A 249 -14.38 -15.00 25.24
N GLN A 250 -15.48 -15.57 24.74
CA GLN A 250 -15.54 -17.00 24.45
C GLN A 250 -14.52 -17.43 23.40
N ALA A 251 -14.32 -16.64 22.34
CA ALA A 251 -13.31 -16.91 21.33
C ALA A 251 -11.88 -16.85 21.89
N GLU A 252 -11.59 -15.93 22.82
CA GLU A 252 -10.29 -15.85 23.50
C GLU A 252 -10.06 -17.03 24.46
N GLU A 253 -11.05 -17.41 25.25
CA GLU A 253 -10.97 -18.56 26.17
C GLU A 253 -10.69 -19.88 25.42
N LEU A 254 -11.23 -20.01 24.20
CA LEU A 254 -11.00 -21.15 23.32
C LEU A 254 -9.72 -21.04 22.49
N GLY A 255 -9.02 -19.90 22.53
CA GLY A 255 -7.80 -19.65 21.76
C GLY A 255 -8.03 -19.42 20.26
N ALA A 256 -9.23 -19.01 19.85
CA ALA A 256 -9.58 -18.67 18.47
C ALA A 256 -9.22 -17.21 18.12
N ALA A 257 -9.30 -16.30 19.08
CA ALA A 257 -9.01 -14.88 18.91
C ALA A 257 -8.07 -14.36 20.01
N GLU A 258 -7.43 -13.22 19.77
CA GLU A 258 -6.60 -12.51 20.74
C GLU A 258 -6.86 -11.00 20.64
N THR A 259 -7.21 -10.37 21.77
CA THR A 259 -7.30 -8.91 21.87
C THR A 259 -5.93 -8.30 22.15
N ARG A 260 -5.58 -7.26 21.40
CA ARG A 260 -4.34 -6.50 21.55
C ARG A 260 -4.62 -5.00 21.54
N VAL A 261 -3.82 -4.25 22.30
CA VAL A 261 -3.76 -2.79 22.19
C VAL A 261 -2.62 -2.47 21.23
N ARG A 262 -2.94 -1.86 20.08
CA ARG A 262 -1.97 -1.49 19.05
C ARG A 262 -1.10 -0.29 19.44
N GLY A 263 -1.55 0.51 20.42
CA GLY A 263 -0.91 1.77 20.82
C GLY A 263 -0.97 2.81 19.69
N GLY A 264 -0.43 4.00 19.94
CA GLY A 264 -0.47 5.10 18.97
C GLY A 264 -1.62 6.05 19.26
N ARG A 265 -2.47 6.34 18.27
CA ARG A 265 -3.52 7.38 18.42
C ARG A 265 -4.76 6.94 19.19
N ALA A 266 -5.10 5.66 19.11
CA ALA A 266 -6.25 5.09 19.78
C ALA A 266 -5.75 3.99 20.72
N ASP A 267 -6.13 4.11 21.99
CA ASP A 267 -5.91 3.06 22.99
C ASP A 267 -6.99 1.97 22.92
N ASP A 268 -7.85 2.03 21.89
CA ASP A 268 -8.93 1.07 21.72
C ASP A 268 -8.37 -0.33 21.42
N PRO A 269 -8.75 -1.33 22.22
CA PRO A 269 -8.36 -2.70 21.97
C PRO A 269 -8.96 -3.20 20.65
N VAL A 270 -8.14 -3.89 19.88
CA VAL A 270 -8.55 -4.53 18.63
C VAL A 270 -8.36 -6.04 18.73
N VAL A 271 -9.18 -6.79 18.02
CA VAL A 271 -9.21 -8.24 18.07
C VAL A 271 -8.61 -8.81 16.79
N TYR A 272 -7.70 -9.77 16.96
CA TYR A 272 -7.08 -10.55 15.89
C TYR A 272 -7.50 -12.00 15.98
N THR A 273 -7.32 -12.73 14.89
CA THR A 273 -7.31 -14.18 14.93
C THR A 273 -6.07 -14.64 15.70
N ALA A 274 -6.22 -15.68 16.53
CA ALA A 274 -5.10 -16.20 17.31
C ALA A 274 -4.07 -16.96 16.43
N HIS A 275 -4.46 -17.34 15.23
CA HIS A 275 -3.61 -18.03 14.26
C HIS A 275 -3.90 -17.54 12.83
N PRO A 276 -2.90 -17.18 12.02
CA PRO A 276 -3.10 -16.64 10.66
C PRO A 276 -3.96 -17.55 9.75
N LEU A 277 -3.81 -18.87 9.87
CA LEU A 277 -4.64 -19.83 9.12
C LEU A 277 -6.12 -19.78 9.48
N PHE A 278 -6.52 -19.29 10.66
CA PHE A 278 -7.93 -19.23 11.04
C PHE A 278 -8.73 -18.31 10.12
N ALA A 279 -8.18 -17.14 9.77
CA ALA A 279 -8.83 -16.21 8.85
C ALA A 279 -8.96 -16.83 7.45
N GLU A 280 -7.90 -17.47 6.93
CA GLU A 280 -7.88 -18.11 5.62
C GLU A 280 -8.91 -19.25 5.52
N ARG A 281 -8.87 -20.18 6.48
CA ARG A 281 -9.78 -21.33 6.53
C ARG A 281 -11.22 -20.95 6.79
N THR A 282 -11.44 -19.98 7.67
CA THR A 282 -12.79 -19.45 7.92
C THR A 282 -13.38 -18.83 6.66
N ARG A 283 -12.58 -18.03 5.93
CA ARG A 283 -13.04 -17.43 4.66
C ARG A 283 -13.37 -18.49 3.61
N ALA A 284 -12.55 -19.54 3.51
CA ALA A 284 -12.83 -20.67 2.61
C ALA A 284 -14.14 -21.39 2.98
N ALA A 285 -14.37 -21.65 4.27
CA ALA A 285 -15.57 -22.32 4.77
C ALA A 285 -16.85 -21.47 4.66
N LEU A 286 -16.75 -20.13 4.79
CA LEU A 286 -17.87 -19.20 4.61
C LEU A 286 -18.42 -19.18 3.18
N GLY A 287 -17.55 -19.43 2.19
CA GLY A 287 -17.84 -19.23 0.78
C GLY A 287 -18.11 -17.77 0.42
N ASP A 288 -18.35 -17.51 -0.86
CA ASP A 288 -18.49 -16.14 -1.38
C ASP A 288 -19.73 -15.42 -0.82
N ASP A 289 -20.85 -16.12 -0.68
CA ASP A 289 -22.09 -15.54 -0.17
C ASP A 289 -22.03 -15.21 1.32
N GLY A 290 -21.42 -16.10 2.13
CA GLY A 290 -21.18 -15.84 3.55
C GLY A 290 -20.22 -14.66 3.72
N ALA A 291 -19.10 -14.67 2.99
CA ALA A 291 -18.13 -13.59 3.01
C ALA A 291 -18.75 -12.24 2.61
N ARG A 292 -19.66 -12.25 1.61
CA ARG A 292 -20.39 -11.06 1.16
C ARG A 292 -21.30 -10.53 2.26
N ARG A 293 -22.11 -11.37 2.91
CA ARG A 293 -23.02 -10.96 4.00
C ARG A 293 -22.25 -10.32 5.15
N ARG A 294 -21.22 -11.00 5.66
CA ARG A 294 -20.37 -10.49 6.76
C ARG A 294 -19.68 -9.17 6.39
N ARG A 295 -19.25 -9.02 5.13
CA ARG A 295 -18.69 -7.75 4.63
C ARG A 295 -19.72 -6.62 4.64
N THR A 296 -20.95 -6.89 4.22
CA THR A 296 -22.05 -5.93 4.26
C THR A 296 -22.32 -5.47 5.70
N ASP A 297 -22.38 -6.39 6.66
CA ASP A 297 -22.59 -6.07 8.07
C ASP A 297 -21.48 -5.15 8.63
N ILE A 298 -20.21 -5.47 8.32
CA ILE A 298 -19.06 -4.65 8.72
C ILE A 298 -19.15 -3.25 8.12
N VAL A 299 -19.38 -3.14 6.80
CA VAL A 299 -19.47 -1.83 6.13
C VAL A 299 -20.60 -1.00 6.72
N MET A 300 -21.78 -1.61 6.93
CA MET A 300 -22.93 -0.93 7.53
C MET A 300 -22.66 -0.40 8.94
N LEU A 301 -21.90 -1.14 9.75
CA LEU A 301 -21.52 -0.70 11.09
C LEU A 301 -20.49 0.42 11.04
N LEU A 302 -19.39 0.22 10.30
CA LEU A 302 -18.30 1.20 10.22
C LEU A 302 -18.73 2.52 9.57
N SER A 303 -19.69 2.49 8.63
CA SER A 303 -20.28 3.71 8.06
C SER A 303 -21.04 4.57 9.07
N ARG A 304 -21.42 4.05 10.25
CA ARG A 304 -22.05 4.84 11.32
C ARG A 304 -21.05 5.70 12.10
N HIS A 305 -19.78 5.32 12.04
CA HIS A 305 -18.70 5.97 12.80
C HIS A 305 -17.60 6.45 11.82
N PRO A 306 -17.88 7.50 11.02
CA PRO A 306 -16.93 7.97 10.03
C PRO A 306 -15.63 8.46 10.69
N THR A 307 -14.51 7.94 10.20
CA THR A 307 -13.17 8.28 10.67
C THR A 307 -12.53 9.34 9.77
N GLU A 308 -11.79 10.29 10.33
CA GLU A 308 -11.00 11.23 9.52
C GLU A 308 -9.70 10.59 8.98
N HIS A 309 -9.26 9.48 9.58
CA HIS A 309 -8.03 8.81 9.20
C HIS A 309 -8.09 8.20 7.80
N LEU A 310 -7.04 8.48 7.02
CA LEU A 310 -6.97 8.09 5.62
C LEU A 310 -6.98 6.56 5.42
N SER A 311 -6.22 5.84 6.24
CA SER A 311 -6.13 4.38 6.18
C SER A 311 -7.49 3.72 6.40
N ASP A 312 -8.23 4.19 7.40
CA ASP A 312 -9.53 3.63 7.78
C ASP A 312 -10.59 3.92 6.71
N ARG A 313 -10.60 5.13 6.14
CA ARG A 313 -11.48 5.46 5.00
C ARG A 313 -11.16 4.63 3.75
N LEU A 314 -9.89 4.43 3.42
CA LEU A 314 -9.49 3.58 2.31
C LEU A 314 -9.88 2.12 2.55
N ARG A 315 -9.71 1.64 3.79
CA ARG A 315 -10.10 0.27 4.18
C ARG A 315 -11.60 0.07 4.06
N LEU A 316 -12.41 1.03 4.54
CA LEU A 316 -13.86 1.00 4.38
C LEU A 316 -14.27 1.01 2.90
N ALA A 317 -13.64 1.85 2.07
CA ALA A 317 -13.93 1.89 0.64
C ALA A 317 -13.53 0.59 -0.08
N ALA A 318 -12.39 0.00 0.27
CA ALA A 318 -11.97 -1.28 -0.26
C ALA A 318 -12.91 -2.42 0.15
N LEU A 319 -13.42 -2.41 1.39
CA LEU A 319 -14.44 -3.35 1.87
C LEU A 319 -15.78 -3.15 1.13
N ALA A 320 -16.21 -1.91 0.91
CA ALA A 320 -17.48 -1.62 0.23
C ALA A 320 -17.53 -2.18 -1.21
N LEU A 321 -16.40 -2.25 -1.92
CA LEU A 321 -16.32 -2.82 -3.28
C LEU A 321 -16.82 -4.28 -3.40
N GLY A 322 -16.72 -5.06 -2.33
CA GLY A 322 -17.15 -6.47 -2.32
C GLY A 322 -18.59 -6.69 -1.84
N SER A 323 -19.31 -5.62 -1.48
CA SER A 323 -20.71 -5.69 -1.08
C SER A 323 -21.61 -5.57 -2.32
N LEU A 324 -22.59 -6.47 -2.50
CA LEU A 324 -23.64 -6.31 -3.52
C LEU A 324 -24.90 -5.65 -2.96
N ASP A 325 -24.94 -5.35 -1.66
CA ASP A 325 -26.08 -4.66 -1.08
C ASP A 325 -25.93 -3.15 -1.30
N SER A 326 -26.89 -2.59 -2.05
CA SER A 326 -27.09 -1.15 -2.24
C SER A 326 -27.07 -0.35 -0.93
N LYS A 327 -27.46 -0.96 0.20
CA LYS A 327 -27.45 -0.31 1.52
C LYS A 327 -26.05 -0.07 2.07
N ALA A 328 -25.07 -0.87 1.66
CA ALA A 328 -23.66 -0.73 2.04
C ALA A 328 -22.85 0.04 0.99
N GLU A 329 -23.50 0.64 -0.01
CA GLU A 329 -22.82 1.52 -0.95
C GLU A 329 -22.45 2.84 -0.29
N GLN A 330 -21.17 3.17 -0.32
CA GLN A 330 -20.71 4.49 0.09
C GLN A 330 -21.19 5.57 -0.89
N PRO A 331 -21.30 6.84 -0.46
CA PRO A 331 -21.52 7.96 -1.36
C PRO A 331 -20.49 7.97 -2.49
N VAL A 332 -20.94 8.17 -3.74
CA VAL A 332 -20.06 8.17 -4.93
C VAL A 332 -18.89 9.15 -4.77
N THR A 333 -19.14 10.30 -4.16
CA THR A 333 -18.12 11.32 -3.87
C THR A 333 -17.00 10.79 -2.97
N GLU A 334 -17.33 9.98 -1.96
CA GLU A 334 -16.36 9.35 -1.07
C GLU A 334 -15.56 8.26 -1.79
N VAL A 335 -16.22 7.44 -2.63
CA VAL A 335 -15.54 6.41 -3.43
C VAL A 335 -14.55 7.04 -4.41
N VAL A 336 -14.93 8.14 -5.06
CA VAL A 336 -14.03 8.90 -5.95
C VAL A 336 -12.88 9.51 -5.15
N ALA A 337 -13.13 10.10 -3.98
CA ALA A 337 -12.08 10.63 -3.12
C ALA A 337 -11.11 9.52 -2.68
N ALA A 338 -11.60 8.35 -2.30
CA ALA A 338 -10.80 7.18 -1.96
C ALA A 338 -9.95 6.71 -3.17
N ALA A 339 -10.54 6.65 -4.37
CA ALA A 339 -9.83 6.29 -5.59
C ALA A 339 -8.68 7.27 -5.90
N GLN A 340 -8.93 8.58 -5.75
CA GLN A 340 -7.92 9.62 -5.91
C GLN A 340 -6.79 9.48 -4.87
N GLN A 341 -7.12 9.14 -3.63
CA GLN A 341 -6.13 8.93 -2.57
C GLN A 341 -5.28 7.68 -2.82
N ALA A 342 -5.89 6.55 -3.18
CA ALA A 342 -5.18 5.33 -3.56
C ALA A 342 -4.18 5.61 -4.70
N LEU A 343 -4.61 6.36 -5.72
CA LEU A 343 -3.76 6.76 -6.83
C LEU A 343 -2.60 7.65 -6.39
N ARG A 344 -2.85 8.64 -5.50
CA ARG A 344 -1.80 9.49 -4.92
C ARG A 344 -0.77 8.70 -4.13
N LEU A 345 -1.21 7.65 -3.44
CA LEU A 345 -0.36 6.73 -2.69
C LEU A 345 0.41 5.76 -3.60
N GLY A 346 0.07 5.71 -4.90
CA GLY A 346 0.70 4.84 -5.88
C GLY A 346 0.04 3.46 -6.00
N ASP A 347 -1.05 3.20 -5.28
CA ASP A 347 -1.84 1.98 -5.46
C ASP A 347 -2.79 2.14 -6.65
N VAL A 348 -2.22 1.97 -7.84
CA VAL A 348 -2.92 2.08 -9.11
C VAL A 348 -4.01 1.02 -9.31
N ARG A 349 -3.92 -0.12 -8.60
CA ARG A 349 -4.88 -1.23 -8.74
C ARG A 349 -6.12 -0.99 -7.90
N LEU A 350 -5.95 -0.57 -6.64
CA LEU A 350 -7.07 -0.15 -5.81
C LEU A 350 -7.77 1.08 -6.41
N ALA A 351 -7.01 2.06 -6.90
CA ALA A 351 -7.55 3.23 -7.58
C ALA A 351 -8.42 2.87 -8.79
N GLU A 352 -7.96 1.94 -9.64
CA GLU A 352 -8.75 1.45 -10.77
C GLU A 352 -10.07 0.80 -10.31
N ARG A 353 -10.00 -0.11 -9.33
CA ARG A 353 -11.19 -0.82 -8.82
C ARG A 353 -12.23 0.15 -8.26
N LEU A 354 -11.80 1.11 -7.43
CA LEU A 354 -12.67 2.15 -6.87
C LEU A 354 -13.25 3.06 -7.96
N ALA A 355 -12.44 3.51 -8.91
CA ALA A 355 -12.91 4.39 -9.98
C ALA A 355 -13.89 3.70 -10.93
N ARG A 356 -13.70 2.40 -11.23
CA ARG A 356 -14.67 1.60 -12.00
C ARG A 356 -16.00 1.48 -11.26
N ALA A 357 -15.98 1.12 -9.98
CA ALA A 357 -17.19 1.03 -9.17
C ALA A 357 -17.93 2.37 -9.05
N ALA A 358 -17.20 3.49 -9.01
CA ALA A 358 -17.82 4.81 -9.08
C ALA A 358 -18.48 5.05 -10.45
N LEU A 359 -17.83 4.68 -11.55
CA LEU A 359 -18.37 4.90 -12.91
C LEU A 359 -19.59 4.04 -13.25
N ASP A 360 -19.78 2.91 -12.57
CA ASP A 360 -21.02 2.12 -12.69
C ASP A 360 -22.24 2.91 -12.16
N ARG A 361 -22.01 3.93 -11.32
CA ARG A 361 -23.05 4.74 -10.64
C ARG A 361 -23.08 6.20 -11.10
N THR A 362 -22.01 6.70 -11.72
CA THR A 362 -21.94 8.08 -12.21
C THR A 362 -21.19 8.21 -13.54
N ALA A 363 -21.63 9.17 -14.34
CA ALA A 363 -20.85 9.68 -15.47
C ALA A 363 -20.01 10.91 -15.08
N GLY A 364 -19.57 11.04 -13.82
CA GLY A 364 -18.74 12.15 -13.35
C GLY A 364 -17.35 12.21 -13.99
N LEU A 365 -16.82 13.42 -14.18
CA LEU A 365 -15.48 13.65 -14.72
C LEU A 365 -14.40 13.10 -13.79
N ASP A 366 -14.48 13.38 -12.49
CA ASP A 366 -13.46 13.00 -11.51
C ASP A 366 -13.18 11.49 -11.49
N ALA A 367 -14.23 10.67 -11.54
CA ALA A 367 -14.11 9.22 -11.61
C ALA A 367 -13.37 8.76 -12.89
N ARG A 368 -13.67 9.40 -14.03
CA ARG A 368 -12.96 9.14 -15.31
C ARG A 368 -11.50 9.54 -15.26
N LEU A 369 -11.18 10.70 -14.67
CA LEU A 369 -9.80 11.18 -14.57
C LEU A 369 -8.94 10.21 -13.76
N VAL A 370 -9.44 9.75 -12.62
CA VAL A 370 -8.74 8.75 -11.79
C VAL A 370 -8.58 7.43 -12.52
N LEU A 371 -9.65 6.91 -13.14
CA LEU A 371 -9.57 5.66 -13.89
C LEU A 371 -8.56 5.75 -15.04
N ALA A 372 -8.62 6.82 -15.83
CA ALA A 372 -7.72 7.01 -16.95
C ALA A 372 -6.25 7.09 -16.50
N GLN A 373 -5.97 7.79 -15.42
CA GLN A 373 -4.62 7.89 -14.87
C GLN A 373 -4.12 6.55 -14.31
N ALA A 374 -4.98 5.82 -13.58
CA ALA A 374 -4.66 4.48 -13.09
C ALA A 374 -4.35 3.50 -14.24
N LEU A 375 -5.15 3.52 -15.31
CA LEU A 375 -4.93 2.71 -16.51
C LEU A 375 -3.62 3.09 -17.23
N SER A 376 -3.39 4.39 -17.39
CA SER A 376 -2.18 4.92 -18.05
C SER A 376 -0.91 4.47 -17.32
N TRP A 377 -0.90 4.55 -15.98
CA TRP A 377 0.26 4.14 -15.17
C TRP A 377 0.50 2.63 -15.14
N GLN A 378 -0.51 1.83 -15.48
CA GLN A 378 -0.37 0.39 -15.71
C GLN A 378 0.04 0.06 -17.16
N GLY A 379 0.35 1.06 -17.99
CA GLY A 379 0.70 0.88 -19.40
C GLY A 379 -0.50 0.64 -20.33
N ARG A 380 -1.73 0.74 -19.82
CA ARG A 380 -2.98 0.47 -20.57
C ARG A 380 -3.49 1.74 -21.26
N GLY A 381 -2.63 2.38 -22.05
CA GLY A 381 -2.88 3.69 -22.64
C GLY A 381 -4.10 3.78 -23.57
N ARG A 382 -4.42 2.70 -24.30
CA ARG A 382 -5.60 2.66 -25.19
C ARG A 382 -6.92 2.70 -24.41
N GLU A 383 -6.99 1.98 -23.29
CA GLU A 383 -8.16 2.00 -22.42
C GLU A 383 -8.31 3.36 -21.72
N ALA A 384 -7.20 3.95 -21.26
CA ALA A 384 -7.20 5.30 -20.71
C ALA A 384 -7.71 6.33 -21.73
N ALA A 385 -7.31 6.22 -23.00
CA ALA A 385 -7.79 7.09 -24.07
C ALA A 385 -9.29 6.94 -24.33
N ALA A 386 -9.82 5.71 -24.29
CA ALA A 386 -11.25 5.43 -24.45
C ALA A 386 -12.08 6.05 -23.31
N VAL A 387 -11.62 5.91 -22.06
CA VAL A 387 -12.27 6.53 -20.88
C VAL A 387 -12.32 8.06 -21.03
N LEU A 388 -11.21 8.69 -21.43
CA LEU A 388 -11.15 10.15 -21.62
C LEU A 388 -11.91 10.65 -22.85
N ALA A 389 -12.07 9.82 -23.89
CA ALA A 389 -12.81 10.18 -25.10
C ALA A 389 -14.33 10.23 -24.89
N ALA A 390 -14.84 9.58 -23.84
CA ALA A 390 -16.26 9.62 -23.47
C ALA A 390 -16.69 10.93 -22.77
N VAL A 391 -15.77 11.86 -22.55
CA VAL A 391 -16.06 13.18 -21.96
C VAL A 391 -16.33 14.18 -23.08
N ASP A 392 -17.44 14.90 -22.98
CA ASP A 392 -17.73 16.05 -23.84
C ASP A 392 -16.98 17.30 -23.34
N PRO A 393 -15.98 17.81 -24.08
CA PRO A 393 -15.18 18.95 -23.64
C PRO A 393 -15.93 20.29 -23.71
N ASP A 394 -17.04 20.38 -24.44
CA ASP A 394 -17.76 21.65 -24.65
C ASP A 394 -18.66 22.01 -23.47
N GLY A 395 -19.01 21.03 -22.63
CA GLY A 395 -19.74 21.23 -21.37
C GLY A 395 -18.86 21.49 -20.15
N LEU A 396 -17.52 21.53 -20.29
CA LEU A 396 -16.60 21.66 -19.16
C LEU A 396 -16.28 23.12 -18.82
N SER A 397 -16.19 23.43 -17.52
CA SER A 397 -15.53 24.66 -17.07
C SER A 397 -14.05 24.69 -17.47
N GLU A 398 -13.39 25.86 -17.50
CA GLU A 398 -11.95 25.93 -17.82
C GLU A 398 -11.09 25.06 -16.88
N THR A 399 -11.47 24.97 -15.60
CA THR A 399 -10.76 24.13 -14.62
C THR A 399 -10.90 22.65 -14.92
N GLU A 400 -12.11 22.20 -15.28
CA GLU A 400 -12.38 20.81 -15.65
C GLU A 400 -11.75 20.45 -17.00
N LEU A 401 -11.85 21.35 -17.99
CA LEU A 401 -11.23 21.20 -19.30
C LEU A 401 -9.72 21.01 -19.16
N ARG A 402 -9.07 21.80 -18.29
CA ARG A 402 -7.66 21.62 -17.94
C ARG A 402 -7.38 20.28 -17.29
N ALA A 403 -8.15 19.92 -16.26
CA ALA A 403 -7.98 18.68 -15.52
C ALA A 403 -8.12 17.44 -16.43
N TRP A 404 -8.95 17.53 -17.46
CA TRP A 404 -9.13 16.51 -18.50
C TRP A 404 -8.05 16.53 -19.59
N ALA A 405 -7.67 17.72 -20.08
CA ALA A 405 -6.77 17.85 -21.21
C ALA A 405 -5.34 17.41 -20.89
N VAL A 406 -4.84 17.72 -19.69
CA VAL A 406 -3.50 17.33 -19.24
C VAL A 406 -3.27 15.81 -19.30
N PRO A 407 -4.07 14.97 -18.62
CA PRO A 407 -3.89 13.51 -18.68
C PRO A 407 -4.18 12.94 -20.07
N ARG A 408 -5.08 13.54 -20.85
CA ARG A 408 -5.34 13.12 -22.24
C ARG A 408 -4.13 13.33 -23.15
N ALA A 409 -3.55 14.53 -23.13
CA ALA A 409 -2.36 14.87 -23.90
C ALA A 409 -1.16 14.02 -23.47
N ALA A 410 -0.96 13.87 -22.16
CA ALA A 410 0.08 13.03 -21.58
C ALA A 410 -0.01 11.57 -22.06
N ASN A 411 -1.19 10.98 -21.97
CA ASN A 411 -1.43 9.61 -22.42
C ASN A 411 -1.19 9.46 -23.92
N GLN A 412 -1.61 10.44 -24.72
CA GLN A 412 -1.38 10.44 -26.16
C GLN A 412 0.11 10.53 -26.53
N PHE A 413 0.87 11.40 -25.86
CA PHE A 413 2.30 11.56 -26.11
C PHE A 413 3.10 10.32 -25.67
N TRP A 414 2.94 9.88 -24.42
CA TRP A 414 3.79 8.84 -23.85
C TRP A 414 3.27 7.42 -24.08
N MET A 415 1.97 7.18 -23.89
CA MET A 415 1.43 5.81 -23.93
C MET A 415 1.04 5.36 -25.33
N LEU A 416 0.56 6.29 -26.16
CA LEU A 416 0.19 5.99 -27.54
C LEU A 416 1.31 6.26 -28.54
N GLY A 417 2.36 6.99 -28.14
CA GLY A 417 3.46 7.34 -29.02
C GLY A 417 3.06 8.29 -30.14
N GLU A 418 2.10 9.19 -29.90
CA GLU A 418 1.59 10.16 -30.88
C GLU A 418 1.97 11.61 -30.51
N PRO A 419 3.27 11.98 -30.54
CA PRO A 419 3.73 13.26 -29.99
C PRO A 419 3.20 14.49 -30.76
N GLU A 420 3.07 14.41 -32.08
CA GLU A 420 2.53 15.51 -32.91
C GLU A 420 1.06 15.76 -32.60
N ARG A 421 0.27 14.68 -32.50
CA ARG A 421 -1.16 14.77 -32.19
C ARG A 421 -1.39 15.30 -30.78
N ALA A 422 -0.59 14.84 -29.81
CA ALA A 422 -0.63 15.36 -28.44
C ALA A 422 -0.31 16.86 -28.38
N THR A 423 0.72 17.30 -29.11
CA THR A 423 1.12 18.72 -29.16
C THR A 423 0.05 19.59 -29.82
N ALA A 424 -0.52 19.15 -30.94
CA ALA A 424 -1.60 19.86 -31.61
C ALA A 424 -2.86 19.95 -30.73
N PHE A 425 -3.24 18.86 -30.07
CA PHE A 425 -4.36 18.83 -29.12
C PHE A 425 -4.16 19.80 -27.95
N LEU A 426 -2.96 19.82 -27.36
CA LEU A 426 -2.64 20.68 -26.23
C LEU A 426 -2.67 22.17 -26.62
N GLN A 427 -2.15 22.52 -27.80
CA GLN A 427 -2.23 23.88 -28.34
C GLN A 427 -3.67 24.32 -28.64
N ALA A 428 -4.46 23.46 -29.26
CA ALA A 428 -5.88 23.74 -29.52
C ALA A 428 -6.65 23.97 -28.22
N THR A 429 -6.36 23.18 -27.19
CA THR A 429 -7.00 23.32 -25.88
C THR A 429 -6.54 24.58 -25.14
N ARG A 430 -5.26 24.93 -25.22
CA ARG A 430 -4.72 26.19 -24.67
C ARG A 430 -5.47 27.41 -25.22
N ASN A 431 -5.77 27.42 -26.53
CA ASN A 431 -6.47 28.54 -27.17
C ASN A 431 -7.94 28.71 -26.69
N ARG A 432 -8.52 27.70 -26.05
CA ARG A 432 -9.86 27.76 -25.45
C ARG A 432 -9.86 28.33 -24.03
N MET A 433 -8.69 28.52 -23.41
CA MET A 433 -8.57 28.97 -22.02
C MET A 433 -8.31 30.47 -21.93
N THR A 434 -8.93 31.15 -20.98
CA THR A 434 -8.70 32.57 -20.69
C THR A 434 -7.86 32.78 -19.43
N GLU A 435 -7.91 31.84 -18.47
CA GLU A 435 -7.16 31.96 -17.22
C GLU A 435 -5.64 31.80 -17.44
N PRO A 436 -4.79 32.79 -17.06
CA PRO A 436 -3.34 32.69 -17.22
C PRO A 436 -2.71 31.50 -16.48
N THR A 437 -3.25 31.12 -15.32
CA THR A 437 -2.71 29.98 -14.55
C THR A 437 -2.98 28.64 -15.24
N ALA A 438 -4.13 28.51 -15.91
CA ALA A 438 -4.49 27.32 -16.68
C ALA A 438 -3.64 27.20 -17.95
N GLN A 439 -3.41 28.31 -18.65
CA GLN A 439 -2.52 28.37 -19.80
C GLN A 439 -1.08 28.01 -19.42
N ALA A 440 -0.56 28.54 -18.31
CA ALA A 440 0.80 28.27 -17.84
C ALA A 440 1.05 26.78 -17.59
N GLU A 441 0.04 26.04 -17.13
CA GLU A 441 0.15 24.60 -16.89
C GLU A 441 0.23 23.80 -18.19
N LEU A 442 -0.57 24.15 -19.21
CA LEU A 442 -0.48 23.52 -20.53
C LEU A 442 0.83 23.89 -21.24
N ASP A 443 1.34 25.10 -21.02
CA ASP A 443 2.63 25.54 -21.55
C ASP A 443 3.79 24.77 -20.91
N ALA A 444 3.73 24.52 -19.61
CA ALA A 444 4.71 23.67 -18.92
C ALA A 444 4.72 22.24 -19.47
N LEU A 445 3.54 21.68 -19.78
CA LEU A 445 3.44 20.37 -20.42
C LEU A 445 3.98 20.40 -21.86
N THR A 446 3.74 21.48 -22.60
CA THR A 446 4.28 21.68 -23.96
C THR A 446 5.81 21.76 -23.94
N ALA A 447 6.40 22.46 -22.97
CA ALA A 447 7.86 22.51 -22.77
C ALA A 447 8.42 21.10 -22.49
N THR A 448 7.69 20.31 -21.68
CA THR A 448 8.04 18.92 -21.39
C THR A 448 8.02 18.04 -22.64
N PHE A 449 7.00 18.17 -23.50
CA PHE A 449 6.93 17.46 -24.78
C PHE A 449 8.08 17.84 -25.71
N ALA A 450 8.38 19.14 -25.82
CA ALA A 450 9.50 19.62 -26.63
C ALA A 450 10.84 19.04 -26.14
N MET A 451 11.05 18.98 -24.82
CA MET A 451 12.26 18.41 -24.22
C MET A 451 12.39 16.90 -24.54
N ASN A 452 11.30 16.13 -24.35
CA ASN A 452 11.32 14.68 -24.60
C ASN A 452 11.41 14.33 -26.09
N ALA A 453 10.96 15.23 -26.98
CA ALA A 453 11.17 15.12 -28.42
C ALA A 453 12.57 15.58 -28.87
N GLY A 454 13.46 15.96 -27.94
CA GLY A 454 14.83 16.39 -28.23
C GLY A 454 14.98 17.85 -28.68
N ASN A 455 13.90 18.63 -28.71
CA ASN A 455 13.93 20.06 -29.08
C ASN A 455 14.22 20.94 -27.85
N LEU A 456 15.45 20.84 -27.35
CA LEU A 456 15.91 21.60 -26.18
C LEU A 456 15.76 23.12 -26.32
N PRO A 457 16.08 23.77 -27.46
CA PRO A 457 15.90 25.21 -27.59
C PRO A 457 14.45 25.65 -27.38
N ARG A 458 13.49 24.95 -28.02
CA ARG A 458 12.06 25.23 -27.84
C ARG A 458 11.60 24.97 -26.40
N ALA A 459 12.10 23.89 -25.79
CA ALA A 459 11.78 23.57 -24.41
C ALA A 459 12.23 24.68 -23.45
N ILE A 460 13.45 25.21 -23.62
CA ILE A 460 14.00 26.30 -22.82
C ILE A 460 13.19 27.59 -23.00
N THR A 461 12.87 27.97 -24.24
CA THR A 461 12.06 29.18 -24.49
C THR A 461 10.70 29.10 -23.81
N LEU A 462 10.00 27.96 -23.94
CA LEU A 462 8.69 27.76 -23.30
C LEU A 462 8.81 27.72 -21.77
N ALA A 463 9.87 27.09 -21.26
CA ALA A 463 10.18 27.03 -19.84
C ALA A 463 10.36 28.43 -19.24
N ASP A 464 11.17 29.28 -19.87
CA ASP A 464 11.42 30.65 -19.42
C ASP A 464 10.15 31.51 -19.46
N GLN A 465 9.34 31.37 -20.51
CA GLN A 465 8.05 32.06 -20.60
C GLN A 465 7.14 31.70 -19.43
N VAL A 466 7.03 30.41 -19.10
CA VAL A 466 6.21 29.93 -17.98
C VAL A 466 6.75 30.44 -16.63
N LEU A 467 8.07 30.43 -16.42
CA LEU A 467 8.70 30.90 -15.18
C LEU A 467 8.62 32.42 -15.00
N SER A 468 8.53 33.17 -16.09
CA SER A 468 8.43 34.63 -16.08
C SER A 468 7.04 35.16 -15.74
N GLN A 469 6.01 34.30 -15.75
CA GLN A 469 4.64 34.70 -15.42
C GLN A 469 4.43 34.79 -13.88
N PRO A 470 3.72 35.83 -13.39
CA PRO A 470 3.39 35.94 -11.98
C PRO A 470 2.42 34.83 -11.58
N SER A 471 2.89 33.87 -10.78
CA SER A 471 2.03 32.84 -10.18
C SER A 471 1.35 33.40 -8.91
N PRO A 472 0.12 32.98 -8.56
CA PRO A 472 -0.42 33.24 -7.22
C PRO A 472 0.48 32.66 -6.09
N ALA A 473 1.44 31.78 -6.42
CA ALA A 473 2.47 31.29 -5.51
C ALA A 473 3.62 32.28 -5.21
N THR A 474 3.65 33.47 -5.82
CA THR A 474 4.71 34.49 -5.67
C THR A 474 4.22 35.79 -5.02
N ARG A 475 3.35 35.73 -3.99
CA ARG A 475 3.25 36.84 -3.02
C ARG A 475 4.33 36.67 -1.93
N PRO A 476 5.31 37.57 -1.83
CA PRO A 476 6.27 37.54 -0.73
C PRO A 476 5.61 37.98 0.58
N TRP A 477 5.80 37.20 1.64
CA TRP A 477 5.79 37.73 3.00
C TRP A 477 7.10 38.52 3.18
N PRO A 478 7.12 39.68 3.87
CA PRO A 478 8.37 40.40 4.08
C PRO A 478 9.39 39.50 4.83
N GLY A 479 10.54 39.21 4.20
CA GLY A 479 11.69 38.59 4.87
C GLY A 479 12.20 37.23 4.38
N ARG A 480 11.66 36.62 3.31
CA ARG A 480 12.24 35.39 2.71
C ARG A 480 12.23 35.41 1.17
N PRO A 481 13.25 34.85 0.49
CA PRO A 481 13.23 34.75 -0.97
C PRO A 481 12.13 33.80 -1.43
N ALA A 482 11.40 34.22 -2.48
CA ALA A 482 10.32 33.46 -3.09
C ALA A 482 10.83 32.13 -3.65
N ARG A 483 10.31 31.01 -3.17
CA ARG A 483 10.40 29.71 -3.83
C ARG A 483 9.04 29.40 -4.45
N PRO A 484 8.97 28.99 -5.74
CA PRO A 484 7.72 28.57 -6.34
C PRO A 484 7.15 27.37 -5.56
N ARG A 485 5.96 27.55 -4.97
CA ARG A 485 5.23 26.53 -4.19
C ARG A 485 4.55 25.47 -5.07
N CYS A 486 4.63 25.58 -6.39
CA CYS A 486 4.05 24.62 -7.32
C CYS A 486 5.11 23.57 -7.72
N PRO A 487 4.96 22.28 -7.32
CA PRO A 487 5.90 21.22 -7.70
C PRO A 487 6.02 21.03 -9.22
N ARG A 488 5.01 21.45 -9.99
CA ARG A 488 4.96 21.38 -11.46
C ARG A 488 5.88 22.42 -12.13
N LEU A 489 6.18 23.55 -11.47
CA LEU A 489 7.06 24.63 -11.97
C LEU A 489 8.52 24.48 -11.51
N GLY A 490 8.77 23.82 -10.38
CA GLY A 490 10.13 23.63 -9.85
C GLY A 490 11.05 22.82 -10.79
N TRP A 491 10.47 21.94 -11.61
CA TRP A 491 11.19 21.12 -12.59
C TRP A 491 11.68 21.93 -13.81
N VAL A 492 10.88 22.90 -14.24
CA VAL A 492 11.18 23.82 -15.34
C VAL A 492 12.34 24.75 -14.96
N ALA A 493 12.37 25.24 -13.71
CA ALA A 493 13.46 26.05 -13.17
C ALA A 493 14.79 25.30 -12.98
N SER A 494 14.75 23.98 -12.75
CA SER A 494 15.96 23.16 -12.67
C SER A 494 16.59 22.86 -14.04
N ALA A 495 15.81 22.90 -15.14
CA ALA A 495 16.33 22.69 -16.48
C ALA A 495 17.04 23.95 -17.05
N THR A 496 16.54 25.14 -16.71
CA THR A 496 17.07 26.43 -17.21
C THR A 496 18.31 26.92 -16.45
N SER A 497 18.52 26.47 -15.21
CA SER A 497 19.71 26.82 -14.40
C SER A 497 21.01 26.08 -14.81
N SER A 498 20.97 25.24 -15.85
CA SER A 498 22.10 24.43 -16.33
C SER A 498 23.10 25.18 -17.23
N HIS A 499 22.94 26.49 -17.48
CA HIS A 499 23.91 27.27 -18.25
C HIS A 499 25.13 27.65 -17.38
N TRP A 500 26.08 26.73 -17.24
CA TRP A 500 27.43 27.05 -16.77
C TRP A 500 28.39 27.15 -17.96
N PRO A 501 29.05 28.31 -18.18
CA PRO A 501 30.21 28.36 -19.04
C PRO A 501 31.38 27.67 -18.33
N ASN A 502 32.11 26.83 -19.08
CA ASN A 502 33.33 26.10 -18.71
C ASN A 502 33.16 24.74 -17.99
N GLY A 503 32.94 23.68 -18.77
CA GLY A 503 33.79 22.49 -18.80
C GLY A 503 34.17 21.73 -17.50
N ARG A 504 33.46 21.90 -16.38
CA ARG A 504 33.66 21.11 -15.15
C ARG A 504 32.42 20.28 -14.85
N ARG A 505 32.63 18.99 -14.52
CA ARG A 505 31.57 18.06 -14.11
C ARG A 505 30.80 18.62 -12.89
N PRO A 506 29.47 18.48 -12.83
CA PRO A 506 28.68 19.03 -11.74
C PRO A 506 28.82 18.19 -10.45
N PRO A 507 28.78 18.81 -9.26
CA PRO A 507 28.48 18.10 -8.03
C PRO A 507 27.01 17.68 -8.02
N SER A 508 26.72 16.48 -7.51
CA SER A 508 25.39 15.91 -7.41
C SER A 508 24.45 16.78 -6.56
N ILE A 509 23.48 17.45 -7.21
CA ILE A 509 22.41 18.20 -6.53
C ILE A 509 21.23 17.24 -6.24
N PRO A 510 20.80 17.07 -4.98
CA PRO A 510 19.66 16.22 -4.63
C PRO A 510 18.35 16.88 -5.06
N GLY A 511 17.53 16.19 -5.88
CA GLY A 511 16.17 16.67 -6.19
C GLY A 511 15.63 16.39 -7.61
N CYS A 512 16.45 15.87 -8.53
CA CYS A 512 16.00 15.57 -9.91
C CYS A 512 14.95 14.44 -10.03
N CYS A 513 14.66 13.70 -8.95
CA CYS A 513 13.70 12.58 -8.94
C CYS A 513 12.25 13.01 -8.66
N ASP A 514 11.98 14.29 -8.38
CA ASP A 514 10.69 14.77 -7.88
C ASP A 514 9.68 15.19 -8.99
N SER A 515 9.73 14.61 -10.20
CA SER A 515 8.64 14.78 -11.17
C SER A 515 7.55 13.72 -10.95
N PRO A 516 6.24 14.05 -10.96
CA PRO A 516 5.18 13.04 -11.01
C PRO A 516 5.27 12.14 -12.27
N TRP A 517 6.13 12.50 -13.23
CA TRP A 517 6.41 11.76 -14.45
C TRP A 517 7.86 11.22 -14.50
N ALA A 518 8.61 11.26 -13.39
CA ALA A 518 9.98 10.74 -13.35
C ALA A 518 10.05 9.23 -13.66
N TRP A 519 8.96 8.50 -13.38
CA TRP A 519 8.78 7.07 -13.67
C TRP A 519 8.33 6.78 -15.10
N LEU A 520 8.01 7.79 -15.92
CA LEU A 520 7.69 7.64 -17.35
C LEU A 520 8.94 7.60 -18.26
N ARG A 521 10.15 7.60 -17.69
CA ARG A 521 11.36 7.28 -18.45
C ARG A 521 11.29 5.80 -18.85
N SER A 522 11.13 5.52 -20.14
CA SER A 522 11.37 4.17 -20.66
C SER A 522 12.77 3.70 -20.25
N PRO A 523 12.93 2.46 -19.76
CA PRO A 523 14.24 1.83 -19.73
C PRO A 523 14.57 1.48 -21.19
N ARG A 524 15.15 2.41 -21.92
CA ARG A 524 15.90 2.08 -23.14
C ARG A 524 17.37 2.36 -22.86
N TYR A 525 18.04 1.23 -22.62
CA TYR A 525 19.47 1.00 -22.39
C TYR A 525 20.02 1.30 -21.01
#